data_AF-A0A9W4TBK7-F1
#
_entry.id   AF-A0A9W4TBK7-F1
#
_cell.length_a   1.000
_cell.length_b   1.000
_cell.length_c   1.000
_cell.angle_alpha   90.00
_cell.angle_beta   90.00
_cell.angle_gamma   90.00
#
_symmetry.space_group_name_H-M   'P 1'
#
loop_
_entity.id
_entity.type
_entity.pdbx_description
1 polymer ?
#
loop_
_entity_poly.entity_id
_entity_poly.type
_entity_poly.pdbx_seq_one_letter_code
_entity_poly.pdbx_strand_id
1 'polypeptide(L)'
;AIEVINQHLEKEKKGQMGKNDNYLTLNSTEAQEVIKNWLPVDIYIVSHPEPFQKFICQGMILGTDGEKMSKSRGNIINPNELVEKYGADALRLYEIFLGPPEQTTSFNTNGV
;
A
#
# COMPACT_ATOMS: atom_id res chain seq x y z
N ALA A 1 -9.72 14.94 16.57
CA ALA A 1 -9.54 13.60 16.00
C ALA A 1 -8.97 12.62 17.05
N ILE A 2 -7.83 12.95 17.67
CA ILE A 2 -7.18 12.15 18.72
C ILE A 2 -8.10 11.88 19.93
N GLU A 3 -8.85 12.88 20.39
CA GLU A 3 -9.80 12.70 21.50
C GLU A 3 -10.97 11.75 21.20
N VAL A 4 -11.45 11.72 19.94
CA VAL A 4 -12.55 10.84 19.53
C VAL A 4 -12.07 9.38 19.46
N ILE A 5 -10.84 9.17 19.01
CA ILE A 5 -10.18 7.86 19.01
C ILE A 5 -9.98 7.37 20.45
N ASN A 6 -9.51 8.24 21.35
CA ASN A 6 -9.30 7.91 22.75
C ASN A 6 -10.61 7.56 23.48
N GLN A 7 -11.72 8.23 23.17
CA GLN A 7 -13.03 7.89 23.74
C GLN A 7 -13.61 6.57 23.21
N HIS A 8 -13.27 6.18 21.98
CA HIS A 8 -13.70 4.91 21.39
C HIS A 8 -12.98 3.72 22.05
N LEU A 9 -11.66 3.88 22.27
CA LEU A 9 -10.81 2.86 22.91
C LEU A 9 -11.21 2.58 24.37
N GLU A 10 -11.66 3.60 25.12
CA GLU A 10 -12.13 3.43 26.50
C GLU A 10 -13.49 2.74 26.62
N LYS A 11 -14.34 2.82 25.58
CA LYS A 11 -15.61 2.06 25.52
C LYS A 11 -15.39 0.57 25.25
N GLU A 12 -14.39 0.22 24.43
CA GLU A 12 -14.08 -1.19 24.13
C GLU A 12 -13.46 -1.93 25.32
N LYS A 13 -12.63 -1.25 26.13
CA LYS A 13 -12.00 -1.84 27.34
C LYS A 13 -12.99 -2.29 28.41
N LYS A 14 -14.21 -1.72 28.46
CA LYS A 14 -15.26 -2.14 29.43
C LYS A 14 -16.02 -3.39 28.99
N GLY A 15 -15.89 -3.81 27.73
CA GLY A 15 -16.71 -4.86 27.13
C GLY A 15 -16.12 -6.27 27.15
N GLN A 16 -14.80 -6.43 27.27
CA GLN A 16 -14.18 -7.75 27.15
C GLN A 16 -12.96 -7.87 28.06
N MET A 17 -13.13 -8.49 29.21
CA MET A 17 -12.02 -9.06 29.96
C MET A 17 -12.35 -10.51 30.30
N GLY A 18 -12.42 -11.31 29.23
CA GLY A 18 -12.34 -12.77 29.29
C GLY A 18 -10.87 -13.17 29.31
N LYS A 19 -10.49 -13.96 30.31
CA LYS A 19 -9.15 -14.55 30.45
C LYS A 19 -8.84 -15.42 29.22
N ASN A 20 -7.56 -15.39 28.78
CA ASN A 20 -6.84 -16.37 27.93
C ASN A 20 -6.45 -15.94 26.52
N ASP A 21 -5.87 -14.76 26.31
CA ASP A 21 -5.17 -14.53 25.04
C ASP A 21 -3.79 -13.90 25.28
N ASN A 22 -2.79 -14.42 24.57
CA ASN A 22 -1.37 -14.06 24.60
C ASN A 22 -1.06 -12.65 24.08
N TYR A 23 -1.91 -11.66 24.37
CA TYR A 23 -1.74 -10.28 23.96
C TYR A 23 -1.21 -9.46 25.13
N LEU A 24 -0.03 -8.89 24.93
CA LEU A 24 0.53 -7.93 25.87
C LEU A 24 -0.28 -6.63 25.82
N THR A 25 -0.55 -6.04 26.98
CA THR A 25 -1.20 -4.72 27.01
C THR A 25 -0.27 -3.68 26.39
N LEU A 26 -0.77 -2.77 25.56
CA LEU A 26 0.05 -1.77 24.84
C LEU A 26 0.90 -0.89 25.77
N ASN A 27 0.48 -0.76 27.02
CA ASN A 27 1.18 0.02 28.07
C ASN A 27 2.18 -0.83 28.87
N SER A 28 2.27 -2.14 28.63
CA SER A 28 3.27 -3.00 29.25
C SER A 28 4.65 -2.73 28.65
N THR A 29 5.67 -2.80 29.49
CA THR A 29 7.06 -2.59 29.08
C THR A 29 7.49 -3.59 28.00
N GLU A 30 7.05 -4.85 28.10
CA GLU A 30 7.31 -5.87 27.07
C GLU A 30 6.67 -5.53 25.73
N ALA A 31 5.41 -5.06 25.71
CA ALA A 31 4.78 -4.64 24.46
C ALA A 31 5.54 -3.47 23.83
N GLN A 32 5.94 -2.48 24.64
CA GLN A 32 6.72 -1.34 24.16
C GLN A 32 8.08 -1.73 23.60
N GLU A 33 8.73 -2.74 24.17
CA GLU A 33 10.02 -3.26 23.70
C GLU A 33 9.89 -4.05 22.40
N VAL A 34 8.86 -4.89 22.28
CA VAL A 34 8.54 -5.58 21.03
C VAL A 34 8.17 -4.59 19.93
N ILE A 35 7.31 -3.60 20.23
CA ILE A 35 6.91 -2.52 19.32
C ILE A 35 8.14 -1.70 18.89
N LYS A 36 9.09 -1.42 19.79
CA LYS A 36 10.33 -0.71 19.47
C LYS A 36 11.26 -1.50 18.55
N ASN A 37 11.24 -2.84 18.64
CA ASN A 37 12.01 -3.71 17.75
C ASN A 37 11.30 -4.02 16.42
N TRP A 38 9.96 -3.96 16.39
CA TRP A 38 9.13 -4.23 15.21
C TRP A 38 8.82 -2.98 14.38
N LEU A 39 8.73 -1.80 15.01
CA LEU A 39 8.56 -0.58 14.24
C LEU A 39 9.84 -0.34 13.42
N PRO A 40 9.70 0.09 12.16
CA PRO A 40 10.83 0.46 11.34
C PRO A 40 11.76 1.37 12.14
N VAL A 41 13.02 0.93 12.15
CA VAL A 41 14.20 1.53 12.78
C VAL A 41 14.36 3.04 12.48
N ASP A 42 13.59 3.55 11.52
CA ASP A 42 13.47 4.95 11.11
C ASP A 42 13.09 5.91 12.25
N ILE A 43 12.35 5.47 13.27
CA ILE A 43 11.95 6.37 14.38
C ILE A 43 13.12 6.74 15.31
N TYR A 44 14.24 5.99 15.30
CA TYR A 44 15.32 6.21 16.27
C TYR A 44 16.76 6.25 15.72
N ILE A 45 16.99 6.07 14.41
CA ILE A 45 18.35 6.18 13.82
C ILE A 45 18.58 7.50 13.08
N VAL A 46 17.52 8.15 12.58
CA VAL A 46 17.65 9.29 11.68
C VAL A 46 17.28 10.58 12.41
N SER A 47 18.06 11.64 12.20
CA SER A 47 17.84 12.96 12.80
C SER A 47 16.57 13.68 12.31
N HIS A 48 15.86 13.11 11.33
CA HIS A 48 14.74 13.72 10.64
C HIS A 48 13.44 12.94 10.93
N PRO A 49 12.34 13.64 11.22
CA PRO A 49 11.10 13.01 11.70
C PRO A 49 10.31 12.24 10.64
N GLU A 50 10.51 12.53 9.34
CA GLU A 50 9.78 11.85 8.26
C GLU A 50 10.74 11.23 7.22
N PRO A 51 10.52 9.97 6.81
CA PRO A 51 11.38 9.23 5.89
C PRO A 51 11.28 9.69 4.42
N PHE A 52 10.24 10.45 4.03
CA PHE A 52 10.04 10.91 2.66
C PHE A 52 9.50 12.34 2.64
N GLN A 53 10.08 13.20 1.79
CA GLN A 53 9.62 14.58 1.60
C GLN A 53 8.35 14.69 0.76
N LYS A 54 8.13 13.72 -0.14
CA LYS A 54 6.97 13.64 -1.00
C LYS A 54 6.64 12.17 -1.26
N PHE A 55 5.39 11.81 -1.05
CA PHE A 55 4.85 10.50 -1.37
C PHE A 55 3.86 10.63 -2.53
N ILE A 56 3.98 9.76 -3.53
CA ILE A 56 3.09 9.73 -4.69
C ILE A 56 2.50 8.33 -4.78
N CYS A 57 1.16 8.24 -4.72
CA CYS A 57 0.44 7.01 -4.98
C CYS A 57 0.24 6.88 -6.49
N GLN A 58 0.78 5.82 -7.09
CA GLN A 58 0.51 5.51 -8.49
C GLN A 58 -0.97 5.15 -8.67
N GLY A 59 -1.57 5.67 -9.74
CA GLY A 59 -2.92 5.32 -10.19
C GLY A 59 -3.01 3.87 -10.67
N MET A 60 -4.24 3.37 -10.80
CA MET A 60 -4.47 1.99 -11.22
C MET A 60 -4.45 1.89 -12.75
N ILE A 61 -3.73 0.91 -13.29
CA ILE A 61 -3.86 0.54 -14.70
C ILE A 61 -5.00 -0.49 -14.82
N LEU A 62 -6.03 -0.14 -15.57
CA LEU A 62 -7.18 -1.00 -15.86
C LEU A 62 -6.91 -1.83 -17.13
N GLY A 63 -7.62 -2.95 -17.27
CA GLY A 63 -7.59 -3.73 -18.50
C GLY A 63 -8.20 -2.96 -19.68
N THR A 64 -8.12 -3.55 -20.87
CA THR A 64 -8.76 -3.01 -22.09
C THR A 64 -10.27 -2.90 -21.97
N ASP A 65 -10.87 -3.63 -21.02
CA ASP A 65 -12.27 -3.63 -20.65
C ASP A 65 -12.66 -2.49 -19.67
N GLY A 66 -11.68 -1.71 -19.19
CA GLY A 66 -11.89 -0.66 -18.20
C GLY A 66 -12.09 -1.21 -16.77
N GLU A 67 -11.83 -2.49 -16.54
CA GLU A 67 -11.97 -3.12 -15.22
C GLU A 67 -10.59 -3.42 -14.62
N LYS A 68 -10.55 -3.65 -13.30
CA LYS A 68 -9.31 -4.06 -12.64
C LYS A 68 -8.83 -5.41 -13.20
N MET A 69 -7.59 -5.45 -13.69
CA MET A 69 -6.95 -6.68 -14.16
C MET A 69 -6.91 -7.75 -13.06
N SER A 70 -7.33 -8.97 -13.37
CA SER A 70 -7.26 -10.11 -12.44
C SER A 70 -7.20 -11.47 -13.15
N LYS A 71 -6.58 -12.45 -12.48
CA LYS A 71 -6.43 -13.83 -13.01
C LYS A 71 -7.80 -14.50 -13.18
N SER A 72 -8.71 -14.28 -12.25
CA SER A 72 -10.05 -14.87 -12.28
C SER A 72 -10.93 -14.30 -13.40
N ARG A 73 -10.69 -13.06 -13.83
CA ARG A 73 -11.42 -12.42 -14.93
C ARG A 73 -10.81 -12.70 -16.30
N GLY A 74 -9.58 -13.23 -16.35
CA GLY A 74 -8.89 -13.52 -17.62
C GLY A 74 -8.50 -12.27 -18.42
N ASN A 75 -8.57 -11.07 -17.83
CA ASN A 75 -8.27 -9.79 -18.47
C ASN A 75 -6.84 -9.30 -18.13
N ILE A 76 -5.92 -10.23 -17.86
CA ILE A 76 -4.51 -9.89 -17.61
C ILE A 76 -3.78 -9.72 -18.93
N ILE A 77 -2.95 -8.69 -18.98
CA ILE A 77 -2.01 -8.47 -20.07
C ILE A 77 -0.63 -8.92 -19.57
N ASN A 78 -0.01 -9.85 -20.30
CA ASN A 78 1.30 -10.38 -19.95
C ASN A 78 2.39 -9.39 -20.40
N PRO A 79 3.19 -8.82 -19.48
CA PRO A 79 4.22 -7.85 -19.85
C PRO A 79 5.33 -8.47 -20.70
N ASN A 80 5.63 -9.77 -20.54
CA ASN A 80 6.70 -10.43 -21.29
C ASN A 80 6.39 -10.45 -22.80
N GLU A 81 5.13 -10.71 -23.16
CA GLU A 81 4.69 -10.72 -24.56
C GLU A 81 4.82 -9.34 -25.21
N LEU A 82 4.56 -8.27 -24.44
CA LEU A 82 4.73 -6.90 -24.91
C LEU A 82 6.21 -6.52 -25.06
N VAL A 83 7.05 -6.94 -24.10
CA VAL A 83 8.49 -6.72 -24.16
C VAL A 83 9.12 -7.46 -25.35
N GLU A 84 8.70 -8.69 -25.62
CA GLU A 84 9.18 -9.45 -26.79
C GLU A 84 8.75 -8.81 -28.11
N LYS A 85 7.55 -8.22 -28.17
CA LYS A 85 6.99 -7.62 -29.39
C LYS A 85 7.51 -6.21 -29.68
N TYR A 86 7.59 -5.36 -28.66
CA TYR A 86 7.84 -3.92 -28.80
C TYR A 86 9.14 -3.44 -28.12
N GLY A 87 9.71 -4.25 -27.22
CA GLY A 87 10.85 -3.88 -26.40
C GLY A 87 10.45 -3.27 -25.05
N ALA A 88 11.33 -3.39 -24.07
CA ALA A 88 11.08 -2.92 -22.71
C ALA A 88 10.94 -1.40 -22.61
N ASP A 89 11.70 -0.66 -23.41
CA ASP A 89 11.69 0.81 -23.36
C ASP A 89 10.42 1.38 -23.99
N ALA A 90 9.89 0.76 -25.04
CA ALA A 90 8.60 1.12 -25.63
C ALA A 90 7.46 0.98 -24.60
N LEU A 91 7.43 -0.14 -23.87
CA LEU A 91 6.43 -0.37 -22.81
C LEU A 91 6.54 0.67 -21.68
N ARG A 92 7.74 0.95 -21.17
CA ARG A 92 7.93 1.93 -20.10
C ARG A 92 7.55 3.35 -20.54
N LEU A 93 7.93 3.73 -21.75
CA LEU A 93 7.55 5.05 -22.29
C LEU A 93 6.04 5.14 -22.47
N TYR A 94 5.40 4.10 -23.00
CA TYR A 94 3.95 4.06 -23.08
C TYR A 94 3.29 4.28 -21.70
N GLU A 95 3.73 3.54 -20.67
CA GLU A 95 3.18 3.66 -19.31
C GLU A 95 3.34 5.06 -18.70
N ILE A 96 4.49 5.71 -18.88
CA ILE A 96 4.76 7.05 -18.34
C ILE A 96 3.95 8.13 -19.07
N PHE A 97 3.60 7.91 -20.34
CA PHE A 97 2.84 8.85 -21.17
C PHE A 97 1.32 8.60 -21.19
N LEU A 98 0.83 7.56 -20.50
CA LEU A 98 -0.61 7.28 -20.37
C LEU A 98 -1.40 8.38 -19.64
N GLY A 99 -0.72 9.18 -18.83
CA GLY A 99 -1.34 10.28 -18.09
C GLY A 99 -0.54 10.66 -16.84
N PRO A 100 -1.10 11.55 -16.00
CA PRO A 100 -0.53 11.85 -14.69
C PRO A 100 -0.36 10.57 -13.85
N PRO A 101 0.76 10.40 -13.12
CA PRO A 101 1.06 9.15 -12.43
C PRO A 101 0.04 8.78 -11.34
N GLU A 102 -0.73 9.74 -10.83
CA GLU A 102 -1.76 9.53 -9.81
C GLU A 102 -3.11 9.06 -10.39
N GLN A 103 -3.31 9.17 -11.71
CA GLN A 103 -4.60 8.93 -12.34
C GLN A 103 -4.76 7.46 -12.75
N THR A 104 -5.96 6.94 -12.56
CA THR A 104 -6.37 5.64 -13.09
C THR A 104 -6.62 5.73 -14.59
N THR A 105 -5.97 4.86 -15.36
CA THR A 105 -6.03 4.84 -16.83
C THR A 105 -6.22 3.41 -17.34
N SER A 106 -6.93 3.25 -18.46
CA SER A 106 -7.07 1.95 -19.13
C SER A 106 -5.90 1.66 -20.06
N PHE A 107 -5.43 0.42 -20.02
CA PHE A 107 -4.36 -0.06 -20.88
C PHE A 107 -4.89 -0.38 -22.28
N ASN A 108 -4.19 0.05 -23.33
CA ASN A 108 -4.50 -0.27 -24.72
C ASN A 108 -3.28 -0.87 -25.42
N THR A 109 -3.35 -2.16 -25.75
CA THR A 109 -2.28 -2.90 -26.43
C THR A 109 -1.96 -2.40 -27.84
N ASN A 110 -2.87 -1.67 -28.48
CA ASN A 110 -2.60 -1.04 -29.78
C ASN A 110 -1.85 0.30 -29.65
N GLY A 111 -1.71 0.83 -28.43
CA GLY A 111 -1.00 2.08 -28.16
C GLY A 111 0.48 1.90 -27.82
N VAL A 112 0.93 0.64 -27.66
CA VAL A 112 2.33 0.26 -27.37
C VAL A 112 3.13 0.14 -28.66
#